data_AF-A0A3N5T1E3-F1
#
_entry.id   AF-A0A3N5T1E3-F1
#
_cell.length_a   1.000
_cell.length_b   1.000
_cell.length_c   1.000
_cell.angle_alpha   90.00
_cell.angle_beta   90.00
_cell.angle_gamma   90.00
#
_symmetry.space_group_name_H-M   'P 1'
#
loop_
_entity.id
_entity.type
_entity.pdbx_description
1 polymer ?
#
loop_
_entity_poly.entity_id
_entity_poly.type
_entity_poly.pdbx_seq_one_letter_code
_entity_poly.pdbx_strand_id
1 'polypeptide(L)'
;QKSEVSNVYYNKAKAGIQSEIYCPVLYHEYAVGYIYVINKKTHKPLDEEFLQYVITFAKVLSYSLEINGYYKQYKKNMVEYKMPVIDISASGLLFATRIPDLNEKIKSFLDFDITIKFMGKTVIAGSRVMRKFNDTQYFYFAAQFLKISEDQFNALFEYLYGKSFSEKDEMNWEGGIPPPPL
;
A
#
# COMPACT_ATOMS: atom_id res chain seq x y z
N GLN A 1 -19.87 -17.44 38.83
CA GLN A 1 -20.23 -16.90 37.51
C GLN A 1 -19.95 -17.97 36.46
N LYS A 2 -20.94 -18.41 35.67
CA LYS A 2 -20.67 -19.27 34.50
C LYS A 2 -19.96 -18.40 33.45
N SER A 3 -18.86 -18.89 32.86
CA SER A 3 -18.12 -18.11 31.86
C SER A 3 -18.99 -17.89 30.62
N GLU A 4 -18.85 -16.72 29.98
CA GLU A 4 -19.60 -16.35 28.77
C GLU A 4 -19.41 -17.38 27.65
N VAL A 5 -18.23 -17.98 27.59
CA VAL A 5 -17.87 -19.06 26.66
C VAL A 5 -18.77 -20.28 26.85
N SER A 6 -19.03 -20.69 28.09
CA SER A 6 -19.95 -21.82 28.37
C SER A 6 -21.39 -21.52 27.96
N ASN A 7 -21.83 -20.26 28.05
CA ASN A 7 -23.16 -19.86 27.58
C ASN A 7 -23.26 -19.91 26.05
N VAL A 8 -22.19 -19.56 25.34
CA VAL A 8 -22.14 -19.66 23.86
C VAL A 8 -22.26 -21.12 23.41
N TYR A 9 -21.50 -22.05 24.01
CA TYR A 9 -21.60 -23.47 23.67
C TYR A 9 -22.99 -24.05 23.99
N TYR A 10 -23.57 -23.66 25.13
CA TYR A 10 -24.92 -24.08 25.51
C TYR A 10 -25.98 -23.60 24.52
N ASN A 11 -25.91 -22.33 24.10
CA ASN A 11 -26.84 -21.75 23.12
C ASN A 11 -26.68 -22.40 21.73
N LYS A 12 -25.44 -22.71 21.32
CA LYS A 12 -25.15 -23.41 20.06
C LYS A 12 -25.69 -24.84 20.05
N ALA A 13 -25.50 -25.58 21.15
CA ALA A 13 -26.06 -26.91 21.31
C ALA A 13 -27.60 -26.89 21.27
N LYS A 14 -28.23 -25.92 21.94
CA LYS A 14 -29.69 -25.72 21.90
C LYS A 14 -30.20 -25.36 20.49
N ALA A 15 -29.40 -24.66 19.69
CA ALA A 15 -29.71 -24.33 18.30
C ALA A 15 -29.45 -25.47 17.31
N GLY A 16 -28.98 -26.63 17.78
CA GLY A 16 -28.69 -27.81 16.96
C GLY A 16 -27.49 -27.63 16.03
N ILE A 17 -26.59 -26.69 16.33
CA ILE A 17 -25.41 -26.43 15.48
C ILE A 17 -24.34 -27.48 15.78
N GLN A 18 -24.02 -28.31 14.79
CA GLN A 18 -23.02 -29.37 14.91
C GLN A 18 -21.62 -28.88 14.53
N SER A 19 -21.52 -28.05 13.49
CA SER A 19 -20.26 -27.42 13.07
C SER A 19 -20.55 -26.11 12.34
N GLU A 20 -19.60 -25.19 12.38
CA GLU A 20 -19.71 -23.89 11.73
C GLU A 20 -18.36 -23.39 11.21
N ILE A 21 -18.39 -22.55 10.18
CA ILE A 21 -17.21 -21.89 9.60
C ILE A 21 -17.49 -20.40 9.52
N TYR A 22 -16.54 -19.60 9.99
CA TYR A 22 -16.45 -18.17 9.70
C TYR A 22 -15.23 -17.96 8.81
N CYS A 23 -15.46 -17.63 7.54
CA CYS A 23 -14.38 -17.42 6.58
C CYS A 23 -14.38 -15.95 6.13
N PRO A 24 -13.32 -15.17 6.39
CA PRO A 24 -13.27 -13.78 5.96
C PRO A 24 -13.18 -13.68 4.43
N VAL A 25 -13.93 -12.74 3.87
CA VAL A 25 -13.78 -12.31 2.47
C VAL A 25 -12.76 -11.17 2.48
N LEU A 26 -11.58 -11.42 1.93
CA LEU A 26 -10.48 -10.46 1.92
C LEU A 26 -10.42 -9.72 0.58
N TYR A 27 -10.26 -8.41 0.63
CA TYR A 27 -9.87 -7.57 -0.49
C TYR A 27 -8.53 -6.90 -0.15
N HIS A 28 -7.46 -7.27 -0.85
CA HIS A 28 -6.09 -6.95 -0.45
C HIS A 28 -5.82 -7.41 1.01
N GLU A 29 -5.47 -6.49 1.90
CA GLU A 29 -5.21 -6.75 3.32
C GLU A 29 -6.45 -6.53 4.23
N TYR A 30 -7.61 -6.22 3.64
CA TYR A 30 -8.81 -5.84 4.39
C TYR A 30 -9.89 -6.92 4.37
N ALA A 31 -10.46 -7.24 5.53
CA ALA A 31 -11.68 -8.05 5.61
C ALA A 31 -12.90 -7.18 5.27
N VAL A 32 -13.52 -7.43 4.12
CA VAL A 32 -14.69 -6.69 3.63
C VAL A 32 -16.01 -7.34 4.02
N GLY A 33 -15.95 -8.56 4.55
CA GLY A 33 -17.08 -9.34 5.03
C GLY A 33 -16.63 -10.71 5.48
N TYR A 34 -17.58 -11.58 5.77
CA TYR A 34 -17.32 -12.99 6.08
C TYR A 34 -18.44 -13.87 5.54
N ILE A 35 -18.08 -15.09 5.16
CA ILE A 35 -18.99 -16.17 4.85
C ILE A 35 -19.21 -16.96 6.13
N TYR A 36 -20.47 -17.09 6.53
CA TYR A 36 -20.87 -17.89 7.68
C TYR A 36 -21.60 -19.14 7.22
N VAL A 37 -21.02 -20.30 7.51
CA VAL A 37 -21.63 -21.60 7.19
C VAL A 37 -22.00 -22.31 8.48
N ILE A 38 -23.22 -22.85 8.54
CA ILE A 38 -23.72 -23.61 9.68
C ILE A 38 -24.20 -24.97 9.19
N ASN A 39 -23.70 -26.04 9.81
CA ASN A 39 -24.31 -27.36 9.74
C ASN A 39 -25.22 -27.59 10.96
N LYS A 40 -26.53 -27.75 10.71
CA LYS A 40 -27.55 -28.06 11.73
C LYS A 40 -28.11 -29.48 11.67
N LYS A 41 -27.90 -30.22 10.57
CA LYS A 41 -28.69 -31.43 10.25
C LYS A 41 -27.95 -32.54 9.51
N THR A 42 -26.72 -32.33 9.05
CA THR A 42 -25.99 -33.34 8.28
C THR A 42 -25.00 -34.08 9.16
N HIS A 43 -25.01 -35.42 9.11
CA HIS A 43 -24.07 -36.26 9.87
C HIS A 43 -22.60 -36.04 9.50
N LYS A 44 -22.29 -35.43 8.35
CA LYS A 44 -20.92 -35.09 7.98
C LYS A 44 -20.56 -33.72 8.58
N PRO A 45 -19.54 -33.64 9.46
CA PRO A 45 -19.04 -32.36 9.96
C PRO A 45 -18.41 -31.55 8.81
N LEU A 46 -18.37 -30.22 8.96
CA LEU A 46 -17.61 -29.36 8.06
C LEU A 46 -16.12 -29.69 8.25
N ASP A 47 -15.54 -30.40 7.29
CA ASP A 47 -14.15 -30.88 7.31
C ASP A 47 -13.19 -29.90 6.63
N GLU A 48 -11.90 -30.23 6.62
CA GLU A 48 -10.85 -29.39 6.03
C GLU A 48 -11.05 -29.19 4.51
N GLU A 49 -11.55 -30.21 3.82
CA GLU A 49 -11.89 -30.12 2.40
C GLU A 49 -12.97 -29.07 2.16
N PHE A 50 -14.05 -29.10 2.97
CA PHE A 50 -15.10 -28.11 2.91
C PHE A 50 -14.60 -26.71 3.29
N LEU A 51 -13.72 -26.60 4.30
CA LEU A 51 -13.08 -25.33 4.64
C LEU A 51 -12.31 -24.75 3.45
N GLN A 52 -11.53 -25.57 2.73
CA GLN A 52 -10.80 -25.10 1.55
C GLN A 52 -11.71 -24.67 0.40
N TYR A 53 -12.83 -25.37 0.23
CA TYR A 53 -13.87 -24.93 -0.69
C TYR A 53 -14.38 -23.54 -0.32
N VAL A 54 -14.71 -23.29 0.96
CA VAL A 54 -15.20 -21.98 1.42
C VAL A 54 -14.14 -20.89 1.23
N ILE A 55 -12.86 -21.17 1.49
CA ILE A 55 -11.75 -20.23 1.24
C ILE A 55 -11.64 -19.89 -0.25
N THR A 56 -11.73 -20.90 -1.12
CA THR A 56 -11.70 -20.71 -2.57
C THR A 56 -12.88 -19.86 -3.03
N PHE A 57 -14.08 -20.16 -2.52
CA PHE A 57 -15.28 -19.38 -2.77
C PHE A 57 -15.12 -17.93 -2.30
N ALA A 58 -14.53 -17.69 -1.12
CA ALA A 58 -14.27 -16.34 -0.60
C ALA A 58 -13.37 -15.52 -1.54
N LYS A 59 -12.35 -16.15 -2.13
CA LYS A 59 -11.45 -15.51 -3.11
C LYS A 59 -12.19 -15.17 -4.40
N VAL A 60 -12.96 -16.12 -4.96
CA VAL A 60 -13.75 -15.90 -6.18
C VAL A 60 -14.82 -14.83 -5.96
N LEU A 61 -15.48 -14.83 -4.80
CA LEU A 61 -16.44 -13.82 -4.41
C LEU A 61 -15.79 -12.43 -4.34
N SER A 62 -14.61 -12.33 -3.70
CA SER A 62 -13.88 -11.05 -3.63
C SER A 62 -13.53 -10.52 -5.02
N TYR A 63 -13.04 -11.37 -5.91
CA TYR A 63 -12.78 -11.01 -7.30
C TYR A 63 -14.05 -10.59 -8.05
N SER A 64 -15.16 -11.32 -7.86
CA SER A 64 -16.45 -10.98 -8.47
C SER A 64 -16.96 -9.60 -8.02
N LEU A 65 -16.81 -9.28 -6.73
CA LEU A 65 -17.15 -7.97 -6.18
C LEU A 65 -16.31 -6.86 -6.82
N GLU A 66 -15.02 -7.12 -7.07
CA GLU A 66 -14.13 -6.16 -7.73
C GLU A 66 -14.55 -5.85 -9.17
N ILE A 67 -14.75 -6.88 -10.00
CA ILE A 67 -15.12 -6.68 -11.42
C ILE A 67 -16.49 -5.99 -11.56
N ASN A 68 -17.42 -6.24 -10.63
CA ASN A 68 -18.73 -5.60 -10.58
C ASN A 68 -18.70 -4.20 -9.94
N GLY A 69 -17.52 -3.72 -9.55
CA GLY A 69 -17.33 -2.37 -9.06
C GLY A 69 -17.85 -2.13 -7.64
N TYR A 70 -18.09 -3.18 -6.86
CA TYR A 70 -18.47 -3.07 -5.45
C TYR A 70 -17.43 -2.26 -4.65
N TYR A 71 -16.14 -2.42 -4.98
CA TYR A 71 -15.06 -1.67 -4.36
C TYR A 71 -14.78 -0.29 -5.01
N LYS A 72 -15.47 0.10 -6.09
CA LYS A 72 -15.24 1.42 -6.74
C LYS A 72 -15.63 2.60 -5.85
N GLN A 73 -16.45 2.38 -4.81
CA GLN A 73 -16.76 3.38 -3.78
C GLN A 73 -15.77 3.40 -2.61
N TYR A 74 -14.84 2.44 -2.53
CA TYR A 74 -13.60 2.70 -1.81
C TYR A 74 -12.80 3.68 -2.67
N LYS A 75 -13.14 4.97 -2.56
CA LYS A 75 -12.10 5.98 -2.65
C LYS A 75 -11.08 5.52 -1.63
N LYS A 76 -9.97 4.94 -2.11
CA LYS A 76 -8.72 4.87 -1.36
C LYS A 76 -8.66 6.24 -0.71
N ASN A 77 -8.80 6.32 0.61
CA ASN A 77 -8.50 7.55 1.31
C ASN A 77 -7.00 7.72 1.07
N MET A 78 -6.66 8.23 -0.12
CA MET A 78 -5.31 8.61 -0.47
C MET A 78 -5.08 9.77 0.48
N VAL A 79 -4.46 9.43 1.60
CA VAL A 79 -4.06 10.43 2.56
C VAL A 79 -2.91 11.16 1.88
N GLU A 80 -3.23 12.32 1.32
CA GLU A 80 -2.22 13.20 0.76
C GLU A 80 -1.47 13.86 1.92
N TYR A 81 -0.17 13.60 2.00
CA TYR A 81 0.70 14.27 2.95
C TYR A 81 1.50 15.35 2.22
N LYS A 82 1.32 16.61 2.62
CA LYS A 82 2.14 17.72 2.12
C LYS A 82 3.41 17.81 2.95
N MET A 83 4.52 17.35 2.39
CA MET A 83 5.82 17.32 3.07
C MET A 83 6.74 18.42 2.52
N PRO A 84 7.54 19.07 3.39
CA PRO A 84 8.60 19.96 2.93
C PRO A 84 9.65 19.17 2.15
N VAL A 85 10.00 19.68 0.97
CA VAL A 85 11.15 19.23 0.19
C VAL A 85 12.38 19.98 0.70
N ILE A 86 13.43 19.25 1.04
CA ILE A 86 14.70 19.79 1.51
C ILE A 86 15.65 19.99 0.34
N ASP A 87 15.70 18.99 -0.54
CA ASP A 87 16.53 19.00 -1.73
C ASP A 87 15.84 18.21 -2.84
N ILE A 88 16.11 18.57 -4.09
CA ILE A 88 15.53 17.93 -5.28
C ILE A 88 16.49 17.99 -6.45
N SER A 89 16.58 16.88 -7.17
CA SER A 89 17.24 16.77 -8.47
C SER A 89 16.25 16.23 -9.50
N ALA A 90 16.69 16.09 -10.75
CA ALA A 90 15.87 15.41 -11.76
C ALA A 90 15.77 13.88 -11.54
N SER A 91 16.54 13.29 -10.60
CA SER A 91 16.57 11.84 -10.34
C SER A 91 15.92 11.45 -9.02
N GLY A 92 15.60 12.42 -8.17
CA GLY A 92 15.02 12.14 -6.87
C GLY A 92 14.84 13.38 -6.03
N LEU A 93 14.38 13.17 -4.80
CA LEU A 93 14.23 14.24 -3.83
C LEU A 93 14.46 13.76 -2.40
N LEU A 94 14.82 14.70 -1.54
CA LEU A 94 14.87 14.56 -0.10
C LEU A 94 13.71 15.33 0.52
N PHE A 95 12.90 14.65 1.31
CA PHE A 95 11.80 15.28 2.06
C PHE A 95 11.85 14.87 3.53
N ALA A 96 11.19 15.67 4.38
CA ALA A 96 11.12 15.39 5.80
C ALA A 96 9.69 15.45 6.36
N THR A 97 9.49 14.73 7.46
CA THR A 97 8.26 14.79 8.24
C THR A 97 8.57 14.78 9.73
N ARG A 98 7.65 15.31 10.52
CA ARG A 98 7.65 15.17 11.99
C ARG A 98 6.65 14.13 12.47
N ILE A 99 5.88 13.52 11.56
CA ILE A 99 4.78 12.61 11.90
C ILE A 99 5.36 11.21 12.16
N PRO A 100 5.31 10.69 13.41
CA PRO A 100 5.89 9.38 13.73
C PRO A 100 5.22 8.21 12.98
N ASP A 101 3.91 8.29 12.75
CA ASP A 101 3.15 7.29 12.00
C ASP A 101 3.64 7.14 10.54
N LEU A 102 4.03 8.25 9.89
CA LEU A 102 4.65 8.21 8.56
C LEU A 102 6.04 7.58 8.61
N ASN A 103 6.81 7.84 9.67
CA ASN A 103 8.08 7.16 9.87
C ASN A 103 7.89 5.64 10.02
N GLU A 104 6.83 5.17 10.65
CA GLU A 104 6.58 3.73 10.74
C GLU A 104 6.14 3.14 9.39
N LYS A 105 5.29 3.85 8.64
CA LYS A 105 4.73 3.38 7.36
C LYS A 105 5.73 3.45 6.20
N ILE A 106 6.54 4.51 6.13
CA ILE A 106 7.51 4.73 5.07
C ILE A 106 8.79 3.95 5.41
N LYS A 107 8.90 2.75 4.83
CA LYS A 107 10.07 1.88 4.92
C LYS A 107 11.05 2.15 3.80
N SER A 108 12.31 1.77 4.01
CA SER A 108 13.29 1.70 2.92
C SER A 108 12.78 0.76 1.82
N PHE A 109 13.01 1.14 0.58
CA PHE A 109 12.58 0.46 -0.65
C PHE A 109 11.06 0.41 -0.86
N LEU A 110 10.29 1.17 -0.09
CA LEU A 110 8.86 1.36 -0.39
C LEU A 110 8.71 2.16 -1.69
N ASP A 111 7.85 1.66 -2.57
CA ASP A 111 7.45 2.34 -3.80
C ASP A 111 6.17 3.16 -3.58
N PHE A 112 6.15 4.39 -4.07
CA PHE A 112 5.03 5.32 -3.94
C PHE A 112 5.09 6.41 -5.01
N ASP A 113 3.94 7.00 -5.33
CA ASP A 113 3.87 8.14 -6.23
C ASP A 113 4.13 9.44 -5.47
N ILE A 114 5.02 10.26 -6.02
CA ILE A 114 5.29 11.62 -5.55
C ILE A 114 4.66 12.58 -6.54
N THR A 115 3.88 13.53 -6.02
CA THR A 115 3.39 14.67 -6.80
C THR A 115 4.17 15.92 -6.45
N ILE A 116 4.88 16.48 -7.42
CA ILE A 116 5.69 17.70 -7.28
C ILE A 116 4.95 18.82 -8.00
N LYS A 117 4.67 19.92 -7.29
CA LYS A 117 3.98 21.09 -7.84
C LYS A 117 4.92 22.29 -7.82
N PHE A 118 5.18 22.88 -8.99
CA PHE A 118 6.04 24.06 -9.14
C PHE A 118 5.54 24.91 -10.31
N MET A 119 5.53 26.24 -10.16
CA MET A 119 5.19 27.20 -11.23
C MET A 119 3.92 26.85 -12.05
N GLY A 120 2.88 26.34 -11.38
CA GLY A 120 1.63 25.92 -12.04
C GLY A 120 1.69 24.59 -12.81
N LYS A 121 2.87 23.96 -12.91
CA LYS A 121 3.07 22.62 -13.46
C LYS A 121 2.97 21.56 -12.35
N THR A 122 2.58 20.35 -12.74
CA THR A 122 2.53 19.18 -11.85
C THR A 122 3.28 18.02 -12.50
N VAL A 123 4.21 17.46 -11.75
CA VAL A 123 4.97 16.26 -12.11
C VAL A 123 4.55 15.12 -11.19
N ILE A 124 4.28 13.95 -11.76
CA ILE A 124 3.95 12.75 -11.01
C ILE A 124 5.06 11.74 -11.29
N ALA A 125 5.81 11.39 -10.25
CA ALA A 125 6.92 10.45 -10.35
C ALA A 125 6.66 9.23 -9.48
N GLY A 126 6.62 8.05 -10.09
CA GLY A 126 6.73 6.80 -9.35
C GLY A 126 8.12 6.73 -8.74
N SER A 127 8.21 6.54 -7.43
CA SER A 127 9.42 6.75 -6.65
C SER A 127 9.67 5.62 -5.66
N ARG A 128 10.94 5.44 -5.26
CA ARG A 128 11.36 4.47 -4.24
C ARG A 128 12.16 5.15 -3.15
N VAL A 129 11.87 4.85 -1.88
CA VAL A 129 12.72 5.28 -0.76
C VAL A 129 14.05 4.54 -0.82
N MET A 130 15.15 5.25 -1.03
CA MET A 130 16.49 4.64 -1.08
C MET A 130 17.23 4.77 0.24
N ARG A 131 16.97 5.85 0.99
CA ARG A 131 17.60 6.08 2.29
C ARG A 131 16.62 6.74 3.24
N LYS A 132 16.79 6.39 4.51
CA LYS A 132 16.03 6.92 5.63
C LYS A 132 16.96 7.21 6.78
N PHE A 133 16.80 8.36 7.40
CA PHE A 133 17.55 8.79 8.57
C PHE A 133 16.70 9.76 9.39
N ASN A 134 17.12 10.06 10.62
CA ASN A 134 16.38 10.96 11.49
C ASN A 134 17.34 11.74 12.39
N ASP A 135 16.88 12.90 12.84
CA ASP A 135 17.48 13.61 13.96
C ASP A 135 16.48 13.64 15.14
N THR A 136 16.68 14.56 16.08
CA THR A 136 15.81 14.71 17.25
C THR A 136 14.42 15.26 16.93
N GLN A 137 14.22 15.90 15.78
CA GLN A 137 12.99 16.59 15.41
C GLN A 137 12.32 16.06 14.14
N TYR A 138 13.09 15.47 13.22
CA TYR A 138 12.63 15.13 11.89
C TYR A 138 13.04 13.73 11.46
N PHE A 139 12.18 13.12 10.65
CA PHE A 139 12.46 11.94 9.86
C PHE A 139 12.65 12.36 8.40
N TYR A 140 13.76 11.91 7.80
CA TYR A 140 14.19 12.26 6.45
C TYR A 140 14.11 11.04 5.54
N PHE A 141 13.66 11.26 4.32
CA PHE A 141 13.51 10.22 3.30
C PHE A 141 14.10 10.71 1.98
N ALA A 142 15.13 10.02 1.51
CA ALA A 142 15.65 10.22 0.17
C ALA A 142 14.95 9.24 -0.77
N ALA A 143 14.21 9.77 -1.73
CA ALA A 143 13.48 9.00 -2.73
C ALA A 143 14.11 9.18 -4.11
N GLN A 144 14.26 8.07 -4.83
CA GLN A 144 14.70 8.06 -6.22
C GLN A 144 13.46 7.94 -7.13
N PHE A 145 13.43 8.71 -8.20
CA PHE A 145 12.40 8.57 -9.24
C PHE A 145 12.69 7.34 -10.08
N LEU A 146 11.71 6.44 -10.18
CA LEU A 146 11.76 5.23 -11.00
C LEU A 146 11.05 5.43 -12.33
N LYS A 147 9.96 6.22 -12.33
CA LYS A 147 9.13 6.42 -13.51
C LYS A 147 8.60 7.84 -13.55
N ILE A 148 8.95 8.55 -14.61
CA ILE A 148 8.49 9.90 -14.92
C ILE A 148 8.28 9.97 -16.44
N SER A 149 7.23 10.65 -16.91
CA SER A 149 7.07 10.83 -18.36
C SER A 149 8.11 11.82 -18.88
N GLU A 150 8.47 11.70 -20.16
CA GLU A 150 9.48 12.56 -20.79
C GLU A 150 9.11 14.06 -20.69
N ASP A 151 7.85 14.40 -20.98
CA ASP A 151 7.35 15.78 -20.84
C ASP A 151 7.49 16.32 -19.41
N GLN A 152 7.18 15.48 -18.42
CA GLN A 152 7.26 15.85 -17.01
C GLN A 152 8.70 15.95 -16.52
N PHE A 153 9.56 15.04 -16.99
CA PHE A 153 10.98 15.05 -16.72
C PHE A 153 11.62 16.32 -17.29
N ASN A 154 11.37 16.62 -18.56
CA ASN A 154 11.88 17.82 -19.22
C ASN A 154 11.40 19.08 -18.51
N ALA A 155 10.12 19.13 -18.11
CA ALA A 155 9.60 20.26 -17.34
C ALA A 155 10.26 20.43 -15.98
N LEU A 156 10.54 19.33 -15.27
CA LEU A 156 11.26 19.35 -14.00
C LEU A 156 12.73 19.74 -14.20
N PHE A 157 13.39 19.17 -15.20
CA PHE A 157 14.79 19.44 -15.52
C PHE A 157 15.00 20.91 -15.88
N GLU A 158 14.15 21.46 -16.75
CA GLU A 158 14.19 22.87 -17.13
C GLU A 158 13.96 23.78 -15.91
N TYR A 159 13.03 23.41 -15.03
CA TYR A 159 12.79 24.16 -13.80
C TYR A 159 13.98 24.14 -12.85
N LEU A 160 14.65 23.00 -12.69
CA LEU A 160 15.78 22.84 -11.76
C LEU A 160 17.06 23.47 -12.30
N TYR A 161 17.31 23.37 -13.60
CA TYR A 161 18.60 23.69 -14.20
C TYR A 161 18.57 24.86 -15.18
N GLY A 162 17.39 25.43 -15.47
CA GLY A 162 17.23 26.59 -16.34
C GLY A 162 17.54 26.31 -17.82
N LYS A 163 17.60 25.04 -18.23
CA LYS A 163 17.89 24.60 -19.61
C LYS A 163 17.15 23.32 -19.94
N SER A 164 16.92 23.07 -21.24
CA SER A 164 16.40 21.78 -21.71
C SER A 164 17.41 20.65 -21.52
N PHE A 165 16.92 19.43 -21.30
CA PHE A 165 17.74 18.23 -21.30
C PHE A 165 18.37 18.00 -22.68
N SER A 166 19.61 17.53 -22.72
CA SER A 166 20.37 17.30 -23.96
C SER A 166 21.13 15.97 -23.92
N GLU A 167 21.56 15.46 -25.08
CA GLU A 167 22.36 14.22 -25.17
C GLU A 167 23.65 14.29 -24.33
N LYS A 168 24.23 15.48 -24.15
CA LYS A 168 25.39 15.68 -23.27
C LYS A 168 25.03 15.50 -21.80
N ASP A 169 23.82 15.86 -21.42
CA ASP A 169 23.32 15.63 -20.07
C ASP A 169 23.04 14.15 -19.87
N GLU A 170 22.49 13.46 -20.88
CA GLU A 170 22.28 12.01 -20.88
C GLU A 170 23.58 11.22 -20.63
N MET A 171 24.68 11.58 -21.30
CA MET A 171 25.99 10.97 -21.07
C MET A 171 26.53 11.18 -19.65
N ASN A 172 26.06 12.20 -18.94
CA ASN A 172 26.40 12.46 -17.53
C ASN A 172 25.33 11.91 -16.56
N TRP A 173 24.22 11.39 -17.10
CA TRP A 173 22.98 11.05 -16.38
C TRP A 173 22.76 9.54 -16.24
N GLU A 174 23.79 8.82 -15.81
CA GLU A 174 23.62 7.44 -15.31
C GLU A 174 24.49 7.26 -14.09
N GLY A 175 23.95 7.50 -12.88
CA GLY A 175 24.41 6.88 -11.62
C GLY A 175 25.92 6.76 -11.38
N GLY A 176 26.73 7.62 -12.00
CA GLY A 176 28.14 7.37 -12.31
C GLY A 176 29.08 7.82 -11.21
N ILE A 177 28.59 7.84 -9.97
CA ILE A 177 29.46 7.95 -8.81
C ILE A 177 29.84 6.51 -8.48
N PRO A 178 31.09 6.07 -8.76
CA PRO A 178 31.55 4.78 -8.27
C PRO A 178 31.32 4.73 -6.76
N PRO A 179 30.92 3.57 -6.20
CA PRO A 179 30.67 3.47 -4.77
C PRO A 179 31.88 3.98 -3.99
N PRO A 180 31.69 4.68 -2.86
CA PRO A 180 32.80 5.18 -2.07
C PRO A 180 33.73 4.02 -1.68
N PRO A 181 35.05 4.23 -1.70
CA PRO A 181 36.01 3.18 -1.36
C PRO A 181 35.73 2.66 0.07
N LEU A 182 35.82 1.33 0.23
CA LEU A 182 35.74 0.63 1.50
C LEU A 182 36.88 1.01 2.44
#